data_AF-A0A9D2KAS5-F1
#
_entry.id   AF-A0A9D2KAS5-F1
#
_cell.length_a   1.000
_cell.length_b   1.000
_cell.length_c   1.000
_cell.angle_alpha   90.00
_cell.angle_beta   90.00
_cell.angle_gamma   90.00
#
_symmetry.space_group_name_H-M   'P 1'
#
loop_
_entity.id
_entity.type
_entity.pdbx_description
1 polymer ?
#
loop_
_entity_poly.entity_id
_entity_poly.type
_entity_poly.pdbx_seq_one_letter_code
_entity_poly.pdbx_strand_id
1 'polypeptide(L)'
;MSDTNQEKLLTGLDKEKKQVLDYTARTKFADMFNTLLVANQSYNPDDTLNAISTYVDNYDEFNIVYYSVISNTIFFDERFKKEDFYSNIESFLSKVSNSYRVMKERNDSEIDKMAVIYRFAIKMFEHVSLAATQVDKISGSIIIETEKAVQETKKEVNTTLKEQSDKDKEEIKKYYKGLEKDSITIMGMFVAIVLAFTGSVIIPTNLVNNAANIEPAKLVLLLSGVAFIFINLLYQLIRFLLIINEKSESITKLYDISVVNVILIIVFAVSLYCL
;
A
#
# COMPACT_ATOMS: atom_id res chain seq x y z
N MET A 1 -32.05 68.26 -15.67
CA MET A 1 -30.98 67.28 -16.00
C MET A 1 -29.78 67.32 -15.03
N SER A 2 -29.73 68.26 -14.07
CA SER A 2 -28.64 68.38 -13.07
C SER A 2 -28.87 67.51 -11.83
N ASP A 3 -30.11 67.42 -11.34
CA ASP A 3 -30.40 66.80 -10.04
C ASP A 3 -30.23 65.26 -10.02
N THR A 4 -30.58 64.58 -11.13
CA THR A 4 -30.52 63.11 -11.23
C THR A 4 -29.08 62.57 -11.27
N ASN A 5 -28.11 63.36 -11.72
CA ASN A 5 -26.69 62.96 -11.74
C ASN A 5 -26.01 63.23 -10.39
N GLN A 6 -26.42 64.28 -9.67
CA GLN A 6 -25.96 64.51 -8.29
C GLN A 6 -26.49 63.45 -7.34
N GLU A 7 -27.76 63.05 -7.47
CA GLU A 7 -28.37 62.01 -6.64
C GLU A 7 -27.74 60.62 -6.88
N LYS A 8 -27.38 60.29 -8.13
CA LYS A 8 -26.62 59.06 -8.46
C LYS A 8 -25.18 59.07 -7.96
N LEU A 9 -24.51 60.23 -7.97
CA LEU A 9 -23.16 60.36 -7.38
C LEU A 9 -23.22 60.25 -5.85
N LEU A 10 -24.20 60.89 -5.21
CA LEU A 10 -24.39 60.85 -3.76
C LEU A 10 -24.73 59.43 -3.28
N THR A 11 -25.58 58.70 -4.01
CA THR A 11 -25.90 57.28 -3.70
C THR A 11 -24.75 56.32 -4.00
N GLY A 12 -23.85 56.64 -4.94
CA GLY A 12 -22.62 55.90 -5.18
C GLY A 12 -21.57 56.10 -4.06
N LEU A 13 -21.36 57.35 -3.66
CA LEU A 13 -20.47 57.74 -2.55
C LEU A 13 -20.95 57.15 -1.20
N ASP A 14 -22.26 57.06 -0.99
CA ASP A 14 -22.85 56.48 0.22
C ASP A 14 -22.69 54.95 0.29
N LYS A 15 -22.78 54.26 -0.86
CA LYS A 15 -22.50 52.82 -0.97
C LYS A 15 -21.03 52.48 -0.73
N GLU A 16 -20.12 53.28 -1.27
CA GLU A 16 -18.67 53.09 -1.10
C GLU A 16 -18.25 53.31 0.37
N LYS A 17 -18.78 54.36 1.01
CA LYS A 17 -18.60 54.60 2.45
C LYS A 17 -19.14 53.45 3.30
N LYS A 18 -20.31 52.90 2.95
CA LYS A 18 -20.91 51.75 3.66
C LYS A 18 -20.09 50.46 3.50
N GLN A 19 -19.50 50.22 2.33
CA GLN A 19 -18.61 49.07 2.11
C GLN A 19 -17.31 49.18 2.91
N VAL A 20 -16.68 50.36 2.93
CA VAL A 20 -15.47 50.60 3.73
C VAL A 20 -15.75 50.45 5.22
N LEU A 21 -16.90 50.93 5.69
CA LEU A 21 -17.34 50.78 7.07
C LEU A 21 -17.57 49.31 7.45
N ASP A 22 -18.22 48.53 6.59
CA ASP A 22 -18.44 47.09 6.80
C ASP A 22 -17.13 46.29 6.85
N TYR A 23 -16.18 46.58 5.95
CA TYR A 23 -14.86 45.96 5.98
C TYR A 23 -14.11 46.28 7.29
N THR A 24 -14.15 47.54 7.73
CA THR A 24 -13.49 47.97 8.97
C THR A 24 -14.11 47.31 10.19
N ALA A 25 -15.45 47.28 10.25
CA ALA A 25 -16.19 46.59 11.30
C ALA A 25 -15.87 45.08 11.33
N ARG A 26 -15.78 44.43 10.17
CA ARG A 26 -15.39 43.02 10.07
C ARG A 26 -13.99 42.75 10.61
N THR A 27 -13.02 43.60 10.30
CA THR A 27 -11.66 43.48 10.85
C THR A 27 -11.65 43.69 12.36
N LYS A 28 -12.39 44.69 12.86
CA LYS A 28 -12.49 44.93 14.31
C LYS A 28 -13.23 43.82 15.05
N PHE A 29 -14.22 43.21 14.42
CA PHE A 29 -14.83 41.99 14.92
C PHE A 29 -13.81 40.85 14.99
N ALA A 30 -12.95 40.68 13.98
CA ALA A 30 -11.92 39.64 14.00
C ALA A 30 -10.90 39.87 15.13
N ASP A 31 -10.42 41.11 15.29
CA ASP A 31 -9.51 41.51 16.38
C ASP A 31 -10.11 41.19 17.76
N MET A 32 -11.38 41.55 17.95
CA MET A 32 -12.13 41.22 19.17
C MET A 32 -12.31 39.71 19.34
N PHE A 33 -12.72 39.00 18.29
CA PHE A 33 -12.93 37.55 18.38
C PHE A 33 -11.64 36.80 18.73
N ASN A 34 -10.48 37.29 18.28
CA ASN A 34 -9.17 36.72 18.62
C ASN A 34 -8.88 36.73 20.13
N THR A 35 -9.48 37.61 20.94
CA THR A 35 -9.27 37.58 22.40
C THR A 35 -9.82 36.30 23.03
N LEU A 36 -10.82 35.67 22.40
CA LEU A 36 -11.40 34.40 22.83
C LEU A 36 -10.60 33.17 22.37
N LEU A 37 -9.62 33.34 21.47
CA LEU A 37 -8.82 32.26 20.89
C LEU A 37 -7.48 32.03 21.62
N VAL A 38 -7.25 32.75 22.71
CA VAL A 38 -6.04 32.58 23.54
C VAL A 38 -6.12 31.25 24.29
N ALA A 39 -4.98 30.60 24.52
CA ALA A 39 -4.93 29.39 25.35
C ALA A 39 -5.55 29.67 26.73
N ASN A 40 -6.41 28.76 27.22
CA ASN A 40 -7.23 28.98 28.42
C ASN A 40 -6.42 29.45 29.64
N GLN A 41 -5.20 28.92 29.81
CA GLN A 41 -4.32 29.27 30.92
C GLN A 41 -3.89 30.75 30.95
N SER A 42 -3.89 31.41 29.79
CA SER A 42 -3.51 32.82 29.63
C SER A 42 -4.71 33.73 29.38
N TYR A 43 -5.93 33.18 29.45
CA TYR A 43 -7.13 33.93 29.12
C TYR A 43 -7.55 34.86 30.26
N ASN A 44 -7.78 36.14 29.92
CA ASN A 44 -8.34 37.13 30.83
C ASN A 44 -9.69 37.66 30.30
N PRO A 45 -10.80 37.41 31.00
CA PRO A 45 -12.12 37.90 30.61
C PRO A 45 -12.25 39.43 30.48
N ASP A 46 -11.42 40.22 31.17
CA ASP A 46 -11.44 41.69 31.05
C ASP A 46 -11.00 42.16 29.67
N ASP A 47 -10.04 41.47 29.04
CA ASP A 47 -9.54 41.85 27.72
C ASP A 47 -10.63 41.68 26.67
N THR A 48 -11.37 40.57 26.75
CA THR A 48 -12.56 40.32 25.91
C THR A 48 -13.68 41.31 26.19
N LEU A 49 -13.92 41.67 27.47
CA LEU A 49 -14.94 42.65 27.83
C LEU A 49 -14.64 44.01 27.21
N ASN A 50 -13.38 44.46 27.30
CA ASN A 50 -12.92 45.71 26.74
C ASN A 50 -13.01 45.70 25.21
N ALA A 51 -12.62 44.59 24.57
CA ALA A 51 -12.70 44.43 23.13
C ALA A 51 -14.15 44.45 22.61
N ILE A 52 -15.06 43.72 23.27
CA ILE A 52 -16.48 43.70 22.89
C ILE A 52 -17.12 45.06 23.17
N SER A 53 -16.84 45.70 24.31
CA SER A 53 -17.36 47.06 24.57
C SER A 53 -16.90 48.03 23.49
N THR A 54 -15.61 48.04 23.15
CA THR A 54 -15.07 48.91 22.09
C THR A 54 -15.74 48.63 20.75
N TYR A 55 -16.01 47.37 20.43
CA TYR A 55 -16.68 46.99 19.20
C TYR A 55 -18.15 47.45 19.20
N VAL A 56 -18.89 47.20 20.28
CA VAL A 56 -20.29 47.62 20.44
C VAL A 56 -20.39 49.14 20.38
N ASP A 57 -19.55 49.88 21.08
CA ASP A 57 -19.62 51.35 21.13
C ASP A 57 -19.37 52.03 19.77
N ASN A 58 -18.51 51.44 18.93
CA ASN A 58 -18.13 52.03 17.63
C ASN A 58 -18.96 51.51 16.46
N TYR A 59 -19.64 50.36 16.63
CA TYR A 59 -20.34 49.66 15.55
C TYR A 59 -21.74 49.18 15.98
N ASP A 60 -22.36 49.82 16.99
CA ASP A 60 -23.64 49.44 17.62
C ASP A 60 -24.79 49.31 16.62
N GLU A 61 -24.82 50.15 15.57
CA GLU A 61 -25.82 50.11 14.50
C GLU A 61 -25.87 48.75 13.77
N PHE A 62 -24.83 47.93 13.90
CA PHE A 62 -24.73 46.67 13.19
C PHE A 62 -25.21 45.49 14.05
N ASN A 63 -24.83 45.35 15.33
CA ASN A 63 -25.09 44.11 16.11
C ASN A 63 -24.81 42.84 15.25
N ILE A 64 -23.88 42.96 14.29
CA ILE A 64 -23.57 41.94 13.30
C ILE A 64 -22.50 41.06 13.92
N VAL A 65 -22.82 39.78 14.04
CA VAL A 65 -21.83 38.75 14.24
C VAL A 65 -21.37 38.29 12.86
N TYR A 66 -20.10 38.51 12.54
CA TYR A 66 -19.56 38.18 11.23
C TYR A 66 -19.31 36.68 11.11
N TYR A 67 -20.32 35.94 10.63
CA TYR A 67 -20.23 34.50 10.35
C TYR A 67 -19.02 34.12 9.52
N SER A 68 -18.70 34.91 8.50
CA SER A 68 -17.57 34.64 7.63
C SER A 68 -16.22 34.71 8.34
N VAL A 69 -16.11 35.50 9.42
CA VAL A 69 -14.92 35.52 10.29
C VAL A 69 -14.92 34.27 11.16
N ILE A 70 -16.02 33.99 11.86
CA ILE A 70 -16.17 32.82 12.74
C ILE A 70 -15.90 31.52 11.98
N SER A 71 -16.57 31.30 10.85
CA SER A 71 -16.39 30.11 10.02
C SER A 71 -14.98 30.03 9.46
N ASN A 72 -14.38 31.12 8.98
CA ASN A 72 -13.01 31.06 8.49
C ASN A 72 -12.04 30.64 9.61
N THR A 73 -12.19 31.21 10.81
CA THR A 73 -11.39 30.83 11.97
C THR A 73 -11.58 29.36 12.35
N ILE A 74 -12.82 28.87 12.46
CA ILE A 74 -13.08 27.51 12.91
C ILE A 74 -12.62 26.45 11.91
N PHE A 75 -12.73 26.74 10.62
CA PHE A 75 -12.39 25.77 9.57
C PHE A 75 -10.91 25.78 9.22
N PHE A 76 -10.20 26.90 9.38
CA PHE A 76 -8.87 27.08 8.80
C PHE A 76 -7.81 27.64 9.76
N ASP A 77 -8.17 28.18 10.93
CA ASP A 77 -7.20 28.74 11.87
C ASP A 77 -6.78 27.70 12.91
N GLU A 78 -5.52 27.29 12.86
CA GLU A 78 -4.94 26.30 13.79
C GLU A 78 -4.93 26.76 15.25
N ARG A 79 -5.08 28.07 15.50
CA ARG A 79 -5.20 28.61 16.86
C ARG A 79 -6.56 28.29 17.46
N PHE A 80 -7.58 28.00 16.65
CA PHE A 80 -8.89 27.62 17.15
C PHE A 80 -8.83 26.22 17.77
N LYS A 81 -8.85 26.19 19.11
CA LYS A 81 -9.03 24.97 19.89
C LYS A 81 -10.39 25.03 20.55
N LYS A 82 -11.20 24.01 20.27
CA LYS A 82 -12.59 23.93 20.72
C LYS A 82 -12.66 24.07 22.24
N GLU A 83 -11.84 23.31 22.95
CA GLU A 83 -11.80 23.25 24.42
C GLU A 83 -11.40 24.60 25.03
N ASP A 84 -10.37 25.25 24.49
CA ASP A 84 -9.92 26.56 24.95
C ASP A 84 -11.01 27.61 24.74
N PHE A 85 -11.61 27.66 23.54
CA PHE A 85 -12.70 28.60 23.25
C PHE A 85 -13.89 28.41 24.19
N TYR A 86 -14.35 27.16 24.40
CA TYR A 86 -15.50 26.88 25.27
C TYR A 86 -15.25 27.28 26.72
N SER A 87 -14.04 27.05 27.23
CA SER A 87 -13.70 27.48 28.59
C SER A 87 -13.60 29.00 28.71
N ASN A 88 -13.00 29.67 27.71
CA ASN A 88 -12.85 31.11 27.68
C ASN A 88 -14.21 31.84 27.61
N ILE A 89 -15.10 31.39 26.71
CA ILE A 89 -16.42 32.00 26.55
C ILE A 89 -17.32 31.76 27.76
N GLU A 90 -17.22 30.61 28.42
CA GLU A 90 -17.95 30.33 29.67
C GLU A 90 -17.48 31.26 30.80
N SER A 91 -16.16 31.39 30.99
CA SER A 91 -15.56 32.31 31.97
C SER A 91 -16.00 33.76 31.72
N PHE A 92 -16.01 34.17 30.45
CA PHE A 92 -16.50 35.48 30.04
C PHE A 92 -17.99 35.69 30.34
N LEU A 93 -18.84 34.76 29.92
CA LEU A 93 -20.29 34.83 30.14
C LEU A 93 -20.63 34.86 31.64
N SER A 94 -19.90 34.11 32.47
CA SER A 94 -20.03 34.13 33.93
C SER A 94 -19.72 35.53 34.50
N LYS A 95 -18.61 36.13 34.06
CA LYS A 95 -18.22 37.49 34.46
C LYS A 95 -19.24 38.55 34.05
N VAL A 96 -19.68 38.52 32.80
CA VAL A 96 -20.67 39.46 32.25
C VAL A 96 -22.01 39.32 32.99
N SER A 97 -22.47 38.08 33.20
CA SER A 97 -23.70 37.79 33.94
C SER A 97 -23.64 38.30 35.39
N ASN A 98 -22.53 38.07 36.08
CA ASN A 98 -22.36 38.58 37.44
C ASN A 98 -22.30 40.12 37.47
N SER A 99 -21.61 40.74 36.52
CA SER A 99 -21.52 42.21 36.40
C SER A 99 -22.90 42.83 36.14
N TYR A 100 -23.67 42.25 35.22
CA TYR A 100 -25.05 42.66 34.94
C TYR A 100 -25.93 42.58 36.18
N ARG A 101 -25.84 41.48 36.94
CA ARG A 101 -26.62 41.31 38.19
C ARG A 101 -26.29 42.40 39.21
N VAL A 102 -25.00 42.66 39.46
CA VAL A 102 -24.57 43.69 40.41
C VAL A 102 -25.00 45.09 39.97
N MET A 103 -24.90 45.40 38.67
CA MET A 103 -25.36 46.66 38.09
C MET A 103 -26.87 46.84 38.26
N LYS A 104 -27.64 45.77 38.07
CA LYS A 104 -29.09 45.75 38.28
C LYS A 104 -29.50 46.04 39.71
N GLU A 105 -28.81 45.48 40.69
CA GLU A 105 -29.08 45.74 42.11
C GLU A 105 -28.76 47.19 42.50
N ARG A 106 -27.83 47.83 41.79
CA ARG A 106 -27.37 49.20 42.06
C ARG A 106 -28.09 50.28 41.25
N ASN A 107 -29.02 49.92 40.36
CA ASN A 107 -29.60 50.82 39.36
C ASN A 107 -28.51 51.60 38.58
N ASP A 108 -27.47 50.89 38.16
CA ASP A 108 -26.37 51.46 37.36
C ASP A 108 -26.88 51.87 35.96
N SER A 109 -26.47 53.06 35.48
CA SER A 109 -26.86 53.57 34.16
C SER A 109 -26.29 52.75 33.00
N GLU A 110 -25.20 52.01 33.22
CA GLU A 110 -24.55 51.19 32.19
C GLU A 110 -25.14 49.76 32.08
N ILE A 111 -26.23 49.46 32.80
CA ILE A 111 -26.87 48.14 32.78
C ILE A 111 -27.31 47.71 31.37
N ASP A 112 -27.83 48.63 30.56
CA ASP A 112 -28.33 48.33 29.23
C ASP A 112 -27.20 47.93 28.27
N LYS A 113 -26.06 48.61 28.38
CA LYS A 113 -24.84 48.27 27.65
C LYS A 113 -24.33 46.88 28.02
N MET A 114 -24.28 46.57 29.32
CA MET A 114 -23.91 45.23 29.78
C MET A 114 -24.87 44.15 29.25
N ALA A 115 -26.16 44.45 29.14
CA ALA A 115 -27.14 43.55 28.53
C ALA A 115 -26.91 43.34 27.02
N VAL A 116 -26.50 44.37 26.28
CA VAL A 116 -26.12 44.25 24.86
C VAL A 116 -24.90 43.34 24.70
N ILE A 117 -23.84 43.57 25.50
CA ILE A 117 -22.62 42.76 25.50
C ILE A 117 -22.95 41.28 25.79
N TYR A 118 -23.79 41.01 26.79
CA TYR A 118 -24.21 39.66 27.12
C TYR A 118 -24.92 38.97 25.95
N ARG A 119 -25.89 39.64 25.32
CA ARG A 119 -26.62 39.10 24.16
C ARG A 119 -25.69 38.86 22.97
N PHE A 120 -24.75 39.77 22.73
CA PHE A 120 -23.76 39.64 21.67
C PHE A 120 -22.87 38.42 21.88
N ALA A 121 -22.38 38.22 23.11
CA ALA A 121 -21.57 37.05 23.48
C ALA A 121 -22.31 35.72 23.26
N ILE A 122 -23.59 35.65 23.62
CA ILE A 122 -24.43 34.47 23.37
C ILE A 122 -24.57 34.20 21.87
N LYS A 123 -24.87 35.22 21.05
CA LYS A 123 -24.97 35.04 19.60
C LYS A 123 -23.67 34.50 18.99
N MET A 124 -22.52 35.05 19.39
CA MET A 124 -21.22 34.53 18.96
C MET A 124 -21.02 33.08 19.37
N PHE A 125 -21.34 32.74 20.62
CA PHE A 125 -21.25 31.38 21.15
C PHE A 125 -22.09 30.38 20.34
N GLU A 126 -23.33 30.73 20.02
CA GLU A 126 -24.22 29.90 19.20
C GLU A 126 -23.62 29.65 17.81
N HIS A 127 -23.06 30.68 17.18
CA HIS A 127 -22.46 30.58 15.85
C HIS A 127 -21.18 29.75 15.84
N VAL A 128 -20.33 29.92 16.84
CA VAL A 128 -19.14 29.08 16.99
C VAL A 128 -19.53 27.63 17.23
N SER A 129 -20.52 27.38 18.09
CA SER A 129 -20.97 26.02 18.40
C SER A 129 -21.55 25.30 17.19
N LEU A 130 -22.33 26.01 16.37
CA LEU A 130 -22.86 25.47 15.13
C LEU A 130 -21.74 25.13 14.14
N ALA A 131 -20.81 26.06 13.90
CA ALA A 131 -19.71 25.86 12.97
C ALA A 131 -18.75 24.75 13.43
N ALA A 132 -18.44 24.67 14.73
CA ALA A 132 -17.63 23.58 15.29
C ALA A 132 -18.31 22.21 15.10
N THR A 133 -19.63 22.13 15.31
CA THR A 133 -20.40 20.90 15.06
C THR A 133 -20.39 20.51 13.58
N GLN A 134 -20.39 21.48 12.66
CA GLN A 134 -20.28 21.20 11.23
C GLN A 134 -18.91 20.63 10.87
N VAL A 135 -17.83 21.20 11.40
CA VAL A 135 -16.47 20.66 11.22
C VAL A 135 -16.38 19.24 11.76
N ASP A 136 -16.92 18.94 12.94
CA ASP A 136 -16.93 17.59 13.51
C ASP A 136 -17.64 16.59 12.59
N LYS A 137 -18.81 16.96 12.05
CA LYS A 137 -19.58 16.10 11.13
C LYS A 137 -18.85 15.86 9.82
N ILE A 138 -18.29 16.91 9.21
CA ILE A 138 -17.54 16.82 7.95
C ILE A 138 -16.29 15.97 8.14
N SER A 139 -15.55 16.19 9.24
CA SER A 139 -14.36 15.42 9.57
C SER A 139 -14.71 13.95 9.78
N GLY A 140 -15.80 13.66 10.50
CA GLY A 140 -16.31 12.30 10.68
C GLY A 140 -16.68 11.61 9.36
N SER A 141 -17.37 12.31 8.44
CA SER A 141 -17.70 11.73 7.13
C SER A 141 -16.47 11.47 6.27
N ILE A 142 -15.51 12.42 6.26
CA ILE A 142 -14.24 12.27 5.53
C ILE A 142 -13.46 11.06 6.08
N ILE A 143 -13.39 10.90 7.40
CA ILE A 143 -12.75 9.74 8.03
C ILE A 143 -13.41 8.44 7.57
N ILE A 144 -14.75 8.35 7.63
CA ILE A 144 -15.50 7.16 7.22
C ILE A 144 -15.26 6.82 5.73
N GLU A 145 -15.29 7.83 4.85
CA GLU A 145 -15.05 7.63 3.42
C GLU A 145 -13.61 7.21 3.13
N THR A 146 -12.64 7.81 3.83
CA THR A 146 -11.23 7.45 3.72
C THR A 146 -10.99 6.01 4.19
N GLU A 147 -11.59 5.60 5.30
CA GLU A 147 -11.49 4.23 5.81
C GLU A 147 -12.07 3.21 4.81
N LYS A 148 -13.21 3.51 4.18
CA LYS A 148 -13.79 2.66 3.13
C LYS A 148 -12.85 2.52 1.93
N ALA A 149 -12.33 3.64 1.42
CA ALA A 149 -11.40 3.63 0.28
C ALA A 149 -10.12 2.84 0.60
N VAL A 150 -9.58 2.98 1.81
CA VAL A 150 -8.42 2.21 2.28
C VAL A 150 -8.73 0.71 2.37
N GLN A 151 -9.91 0.34 2.87
CA GLN A 151 -10.32 -1.07 2.96
C GLN A 151 -10.50 -1.71 1.58
N GLU A 152 -11.13 -1.00 0.64
CA GLU A 152 -11.30 -1.46 -0.74
C GLU A 152 -9.95 -1.65 -1.43
N THR A 153 -9.06 -0.66 -1.32
CA THR A 153 -7.69 -0.73 -1.86
C THR A 153 -6.92 -1.91 -1.27
N LYS A 154 -7.00 -2.12 0.05
CA LYS A 154 -6.35 -3.25 0.72
C LYS A 154 -6.87 -4.59 0.22
N LYS A 155 -8.17 -4.70 -0.05
CA LYS A 155 -8.78 -5.93 -0.60
C LYS A 155 -8.28 -6.20 -2.03
N GLU A 156 -8.23 -5.17 -2.87
CA GLU A 156 -7.74 -5.27 -4.23
C GLU A 156 -6.26 -5.70 -4.26
N VAL A 157 -5.39 -4.99 -3.53
CA VAL A 157 -3.95 -5.32 -3.41
C VAL A 157 -3.73 -6.76 -2.97
N ASN A 158 -4.45 -7.22 -1.93
CA ASN A 158 -4.32 -8.60 -1.46
C ASN A 158 -4.75 -9.63 -2.51
N THR A 159 -5.78 -9.31 -3.30
CA THR A 159 -6.27 -10.21 -4.36
C THR A 159 -5.22 -10.30 -5.48
N THR A 160 -4.72 -9.16 -5.95
CA THR A 160 -3.68 -9.11 -6.99
C THR A 160 -2.38 -9.79 -6.57
N LEU A 161 -1.91 -9.55 -5.33
CA LEU A 161 -0.69 -10.19 -4.81
C LEU A 161 -0.86 -11.71 -4.70
N LYS A 162 -2.04 -12.18 -4.31
CA LYS A 162 -2.33 -13.62 -4.24
C LYS A 162 -2.32 -14.26 -5.62
N GLU A 163 -2.98 -13.63 -6.59
CA GLU A 163 -2.99 -14.11 -7.98
C GLU A 163 -1.59 -14.14 -8.60
N GLN A 164 -0.77 -13.12 -8.35
CA GLN A 164 0.63 -13.10 -8.78
C GLN A 164 1.45 -14.19 -8.09
N SER A 165 1.33 -14.34 -6.77
CA SER A 165 2.05 -15.38 -6.02
C SER A 165 1.69 -16.79 -6.50
N ASP A 166 0.43 -17.04 -6.84
CA ASP A 166 0.01 -18.35 -7.33
C ASP A 166 0.52 -18.61 -8.76
N LYS A 167 0.56 -17.60 -9.64
CA LYS A 167 1.23 -17.70 -10.96
C LYS A 167 2.73 -17.98 -10.83
N ASP A 168 3.43 -17.22 -9.98
CA ASP A 168 4.87 -17.40 -9.76
C ASP A 168 5.19 -18.80 -9.24
N LYS A 169 4.39 -19.32 -8.31
CA LYS A 169 4.53 -20.71 -7.82
C LYS A 169 4.37 -21.73 -8.94
N GLU A 170 3.40 -21.55 -9.84
CA GLU A 170 3.21 -22.46 -10.96
C GLU A 170 4.37 -22.42 -11.96
N GLU A 171 4.88 -21.23 -12.27
CA GLU A 171 6.04 -21.05 -13.16
C GLU A 171 7.30 -21.68 -12.55
N ILE A 172 7.58 -21.40 -11.28
CA ILE A 172 8.69 -21.99 -10.54
C ILE A 172 8.56 -23.51 -10.52
N LYS A 173 7.37 -24.06 -10.26
CA LYS A 173 7.15 -25.51 -10.26
C LYS A 173 7.40 -26.14 -11.63
N LYS A 174 7.01 -25.49 -12.73
CA LYS A 174 7.31 -25.95 -14.09
C LYS A 174 8.81 -25.93 -14.38
N TYR A 175 9.49 -24.85 -13.99
CA TYR A 175 10.94 -24.72 -14.14
C TYR A 175 11.70 -25.81 -13.37
N TYR A 176 11.35 -26.06 -12.10
CA TYR A 176 11.96 -27.13 -11.31
C TYR A 176 11.74 -28.52 -11.90
N LYS A 177 10.55 -28.81 -12.44
CA LYS A 177 10.30 -30.08 -13.14
C LYS A 177 11.18 -30.25 -14.38
N GLY A 178 11.43 -29.17 -15.12
CA GLY A 178 12.37 -29.18 -16.23
C GLY A 178 13.80 -29.49 -15.78
N LEU A 179 14.26 -28.79 -14.74
CA LEU A 179 15.59 -29.02 -14.17
C LEU A 179 15.78 -30.43 -13.61
N GLU A 180 14.75 -31.00 -12.98
CA GLU A 180 14.78 -32.37 -12.46
C GLU A 180 14.99 -33.38 -13.61
N LYS A 181 14.24 -33.22 -14.71
CA LYS A 181 14.37 -34.05 -15.92
C LYS A 181 15.78 -33.95 -16.52
N ASP A 182 16.32 -32.75 -16.65
CA ASP A 182 17.66 -32.52 -17.21
C ASP A 182 18.74 -33.12 -16.30
N SER A 183 18.60 -32.98 -14.98
CA SER A 183 19.54 -33.51 -13.99
C SER A 183 19.58 -35.05 -14.01
N ILE A 184 18.42 -35.69 -14.07
CA ILE A 184 18.33 -37.16 -14.21
C ILE A 184 19.00 -37.61 -15.52
N THR A 185 18.82 -36.86 -16.60
CA THR A 185 19.43 -37.16 -17.90
C THR A 185 20.95 -37.09 -17.85
N ILE A 186 21.53 -36.03 -17.28
CA ILE A 186 22.98 -35.87 -17.11
C ILE A 186 23.54 -37.00 -16.23
N MET A 187 22.87 -37.31 -15.12
CA MET A 187 23.27 -38.40 -14.22
C MET A 187 23.22 -39.75 -14.93
N GLY A 188 22.18 -40.02 -15.72
CA GLY A 188 22.07 -41.23 -16.53
C GLY A 188 23.21 -41.34 -17.55
N MET A 189 23.59 -40.24 -18.19
CA MET A 189 24.70 -40.21 -19.16
C MET A 189 26.02 -40.53 -18.47
N PHE A 190 26.24 -39.96 -17.29
CA PHE A 190 27.43 -40.20 -16.48
C PHE A 190 27.55 -41.67 -16.05
N VAL A 191 26.46 -42.27 -15.57
CA VAL A 191 26.43 -43.70 -15.19
C VAL A 191 26.72 -44.59 -16.39
N ALA A 192 26.11 -44.31 -17.55
CA ALA A 192 26.36 -45.09 -18.76
C ALA A 192 27.84 -45.01 -19.21
N ILE A 193 28.44 -43.82 -19.18
CA ILE A 193 29.86 -43.62 -19.52
C ILE A 193 30.76 -44.39 -18.54
N VAL A 194 30.54 -44.24 -17.23
CA VAL A 194 31.35 -44.93 -16.20
C VAL A 194 31.23 -46.45 -16.32
N LEU A 195 30.02 -46.98 -16.53
CA LEU A 195 29.79 -48.42 -16.73
C LEU A 195 30.46 -48.91 -18.02
N ALA A 196 30.38 -48.16 -19.11
CA ALA A 196 31.05 -48.47 -20.37
C ALA A 196 32.58 -48.60 -20.16
N PHE A 197 33.20 -47.62 -19.51
CA PHE A 197 34.64 -47.61 -19.23
C PHE A 197 35.07 -48.74 -18.28
N THR A 198 34.38 -48.89 -17.16
CA THR A 198 34.72 -49.91 -16.15
C THR A 198 34.52 -51.32 -16.69
N GLY A 199 33.42 -51.59 -17.40
CA GLY A 199 33.16 -52.89 -18.01
C GLY A 199 34.06 -53.21 -19.20
N SER A 200 34.38 -52.22 -20.04
CA SER A 200 35.28 -52.40 -21.18
C SER A 200 36.73 -52.64 -20.77
N VAL A 201 37.19 -52.14 -19.62
CA VAL A 201 38.60 -52.25 -19.22
C VAL A 201 38.81 -53.40 -18.23
N ILE A 202 37.98 -53.50 -17.19
CA ILE A 202 38.21 -54.43 -16.08
C ILE A 202 38.02 -55.89 -16.51
N ILE A 203 36.96 -56.17 -17.28
CA ILE A 203 36.62 -57.55 -17.64
C ILE A 203 37.65 -58.15 -18.62
N PRO A 204 38.02 -57.48 -19.73
CA PRO A 204 39.06 -58.01 -20.63
C PRO A 204 40.42 -58.15 -19.95
N THR A 205 40.79 -57.23 -19.06
CA THR A 205 42.06 -57.31 -18.33
C THR A 205 42.14 -58.57 -17.48
N ASN A 206 41.08 -58.92 -16.76
CA ASN A 206 41.05 -60.14 -15.96
C ASN A 206 41.03 -61.42 -16.81
N LEU A 207 40.37 -61.41 -17.97
CA LEU A 207 40.37 -62.55 -18.90
C LEU A 207 41.74 -62.75 -19.56
N VAL A 208 42.38 -61.67 -20.01
CA VAL A 208 43.70 -61.72 -20.66
C VAL A 208 44.80 -62.08 -19.67
N ASN A 209 44.75 -61.59 -18.43
CA ASN A 209 45.73 -61.95 -17.40
C ASN A 209 45.68 -63.43 -17.02
N ASN A 210 44.55 -64.10 -17.21
CA ASN A 210 44.40 -65.55 -17.00
C ASN A 210 44.58 -66.38 -18.29
N ALA A 211 44.89 -65.74 -19.43
CA ALA A 211 44.97 -66.40 -20.73
C ALA A 211 46.16 -67.36 -20.88
N ALA A 212 47.21 -67.22 -20.06
CA ALA A 212 48.39 -68.10 -20.13
C ALA A 212 48.08 -69.58 -19.88
N ASN A 213 46.94 -69.91 -19.26
CA ASN A 213 46.50 -71.27 -18.95
C ASN A 213 45.29 -71.73 -19.79
N ILE A 214 44.82 -70.90 -20.73
CA ILE A 214 43.57 -71.13 -21.46
C ILE A 214 43.85 -71.14 -22.97
N GLU A 215 43.31 -72.15 -23.65
CA GLU A 215 43.39 -72.27 -25.11
C GLU A 215 42.73 -71.08 -25.81
N PRO A 216 43.31 -70.55 -26.92
CA PRO A 216 42.80 -69.35 -27.58
C PRO A 216 41.30 -69.41 -27.94
N ALA A 217 40.79 -70.58 -28.34
CA ALA A 217 39.37 -70.77 -28.66
C ALA A 217 38.44 -70.59 -27.44
N LYS A 218 38.86 -71.06 -26.25
CA LYS A 218 38.13 -70.90 -24.98
C LYS A 218 38.11 -69.44 -24.51
N LEU A 219 39.19 -68.70 -24.76
CA LEU A 219 39.28 -67.27 -24.45
C LEU A 219 38.28 -66.45 -25.28
N VAL A 220 38.21 -66.70 -26.59
CA VAL A 220 37.29 -66.00 -27.51
C VAL A 220 35.83 -66.31 -27.18
N LEU A 221 35.53 -67.55 -26.79
CA LEU A 221 34.19 -67.96 -26.36
C LEU A 221 33.73 -67.21 -25.10
N LEU A 222 34.60 -67.08 -24.09
CA LEU A 222 34.29 -66.30 -22.89
C LEU A 222 34.15 -64.80 -23.19
N LEU A 223 35.02 -64.24 -24.02
CA LEU A 223 34.99 -62.81 -24.38
C LEU A 223 33.72 -62.44 -25.14
N SER A 224 33.27 -63.32 -26.06
CA SER A 224 32.05 -63.11 -26.85
C SER A 224 30.78 -63.20 -26.00
N GLY A 225 30.73 -64.11 -25.03
CA GLY A 225 29.62 -64.19 -24.06
C GLY A 225 29.52 -62.92 -23.19
N VAL A 226 30.65 -62.42 -22.69
CA VAL A 226 30.71 -61.15 -21.95
C VAL A 226 30.28 -59.97 -22.82
N ALA A 227 30.80 -59.89 -24.05
CA ALA A 227 30.47 -58.81 -24.99
C ALA A 227 28.96 -58.78 -25.31
N PHE A 228 28.33 -59.95 -25.46
CA PHE A 228 26.89 -60.06 -25.70
C PHE A 228 26.06 -59.47 -24.55
N ILE A 229 26.38 -59.83 -23.30
CA ILE A 229 25.69 -59.28 -22.12
C ILE A 229 25.92 -57.76 -22.03
N PHE A 230 27.15 -57.31 -22.28
CA PHE A 230 27.54 -55.91 -22.12
C PHE A 230 26.86 -54.99 -23.14
N ILE A 231 26.80 -55.38 -24.42
CA ILE A 231 26.16 -54.60 -25.48
C ILE A 231 24.66 -54.49 -25.25
N ASN A 232 23.98 -55.56 -24.83
CA ASN A 232 22.55 -55.52 -24.51
C ASN A 232 22.26 -54.64 -23.29
N LEU A 233 23.13 -54.68 -22.27
CA LEU A 233 23.00 -53.81 -21.10
C LEU A 233 23.19 -52.33 -21.48
N LEU A 234 24.22 -51.99 -22.27
CA LEU A 234 24.44 -50.62 -22.76
C LEU A 234 23.27 -50.10 -23.59
N TYR A 235 22.71 -50.93 -24.46
CA TYR A 235 21.54 -50.56 -25.26
C TYR A 235 20.32 -50.24 -24.39
N GLN A 236 20.06 -51.05 -23.35
CA GLN A 236 18.97 -50.79 -22.42
C GLN A 236 19.16 -49.47 -21.67
N LEU A 237 20.40 -49.12 -21.26
CA LEU A 237 20.70 -47.84 -20.61
C LEU A 237 20.50 -46.65 -21.55
N ILE A 238 21.01 -46.73 -22.78
CA ILE A 238 20.87 -45.66 -23.78
C ILE A 238 19.39 -45.44 -24.13
N ARG A 239 18.64 -46.53 -24.30
CA ARG A 239 17.20 -46.48 -24.56
C ARG A 239 16.44 -45.84 -23.40
N PHE A 240 16.76 -46.20 -22.16
CA PHE A 240 16.17 -45.59 -20.97
C PHE A 240 16.43 -44.08 -20.91
N LEU A 241 17.66 -43.64 -21.21
CA LEU A 241 18.04 -42.23 -21.24
C LEU A 241 17.29 -41.43 -22.32
N LEU A 242 17.11 -42.00 -23.51
CA LEU A 242 16.36 -41.38 -24.60
C LEU A 242 14.86 -41.27 -24.30
N ILE A 243 14.29 -42.26 -23.59
CA ILE A 243 12.88 -42.24 -23.16
C ILE A 243 12.64 -41.11 -22.15
N ILE A 244 13.52 -40.94 -21.16
CA ILE A 244 13.42 -39.83 -20.19
C ILE A 244 13.52 -38.48 -20.88
N ASN A 245 14.31 -38.37 -21.94
CA ASN A 245 14.49 -37.13 -22.70
C ASN A 245 13.39 -36.89 -23.76
N GLU A 246 12.32 -37.71 -23.81
CA GLU A 246 11.20 -37.60 -24.77
C GLU A 246 11.61 -37.61 -26.27
N LYS A 247 12.86 -37.99 -26.60
CA LYS A 247 13.36 -38.07 -27.98
C LYS A 247 13.11 -39.45 -28.61
N SER A 248 11.92 -40.00 -28.36
CA SER A 248 11.53 -41.37 -28.72
C SER A 248 11.63 -41.68 -30.23
N GLU A 249 11.30 -40.71 -31.09
CA GLU A 249 11.31 -40.91 -32.55
C GLU A 249 12.72 -41.07 -33.16
N SER A 250 13.78 -40.71 -32.41
CA SER A 250 15.17 -40.91 -32.88
C SER A 250 15.67 -42.36 -32.70
N ILE A 251 14.93 -43.20 -31.97
CA ILE A 251 15.34 -44.55 -31.58
C ILE A 251 15.40 -45.51 -32.78
N THR A 252 14.46 -45.39 -33.73
CA THR A 252 14.36 -46.34 -34.87
C THR A 252 15.45 -46.16 -35.92
N LYS A 253 16.23 -45.07 -35.86
CA LYS A 253 17.29 -44.78 -36.84
C LYS A 253 18.70 -45.14 -36.37
N LEU A 254 18.94 -45.35 -35.07
CA LEU A 254 20.31 -45.31 -34.54
C LEU A 254 21.12 -46.60 -34.69
N TYR A 255 20.52 -47.79 -34.71
CA TYR A 255 21.09 -49.05 -35.22
C TYR A 255 20.14 -50.18 -34.79
N ASP A 256 19.94 -51.19 -35.64
CA ASP A 256 19.19 -52.38 -35.25
C ASP A 256 20.08 -53.31 -34.43
N ILE A 257 19.91 -53.33 -33.11
CA ILE A 257 20.70 -54.17 -32.19
C ILE A 257 20.63 -55.66 -32.55
N SER A 258 19.57 -56.06 -33.26
CA SER A 258 19.40 -57.39 -33.81
C SER A 258 20.58 -57.79 -34.70
N VAL A 259 21.14 -56.87 -35.49
CA VAL A 259 22.28 -57.15 -36.38
C VAL A 259 23.55 -57.43 -35.57
N VAL A 260 23.83 -56.63 -34.54
CA VAL A 260 25.02 -56.80 -33.69
C VAL A 260 24.93 -58.09 -32.88
N ASN A 261 23.75 -58.40 -32.35
CA ASN A 261 23.50 -59.65 -31.63
C ASN A 261 23.64 -60.87 -32.56
N VAL A 262 23.17 -60.81 -33.81
CA VAL A 262 23.34 -61.89 -34.79
C VAL A 262 24.82 -62.13 -35.11
N ILE A 263 25.62 -61.07 -35.31
CA ILE A 263 27.06 -61.21 -35.56
C ILE A 263 27.76 -61.87 -34.36
N LEU A 264 27.45 -61.45 -33.13
CA LEU A 264 28.02 -62.04 -31.91
C LEU A 264 27.65 -63.50 -31.73
N ILE A 265 26.40 -63.89 -32.04
CA ILE A 265 25.95 -65.29 -31.99
C ILE A 265 26.72 -66.14 -32.99
N ILE A 266 26.98 -65.64 -34.21
CA ILE A 266 27.77 -66.35 -35.22
C ILE A 266 29.21 -66.56 -34.73
N VAL A 267 29.84 -65.52 -34.19
CA VAL A 267 31.20 -65.62 -33.63
C VAL A 267 31.26 -66.62 -32.48
N PHE A 268 30.25 -66.61 -31.60
CA PHE A 268 30.12 -67.56 -30.50
C PHE A 268 30.00 -69.01 -31.01
N ALA A 269 29.14 -69.24 -32.02
CA ALA A 269 28.93 -70.57 -32.61
C ALA A 269 30.19 -71.12 -33.32
N VAL A 270 30.91 -70.27 -34.06
CA VAL A 270 32.19 -70.66 -34.71
C VAL A 270 33.25 -70.99 -33.66
N SER A 271 33.33 -70.19 -32.59
CA SER A 271 34.27 -70.43 -31.49
C SER A 271 33.95 -71.72 -30.73
N LEU A 272 32.67 -72.07 -30.60
CA LEU A 272 32.20 -73.34 -30.03
C LEU A 272 32.55 -74.53 -30.93
N TYR A 273 32.42 -74.39 -32.24
CA TYR A 273 32.76 -75.43 -33.21
C TYR A 273 34.27 -75.70 -33.30
N CYS A 274 35.09 -74.69 -33.01
CA CYS A 274 36.56 -74.79 -33.03
C CYS A 274 37.15 -75.31 -31.69
N LEU A 275 36.31 -75.52 -30.67
CA LEU A 275 36.67 -76.00 -29.34
C LEU A 275 36.69 -77.54 -29.27
#